data_AF-A0A3A3FWE3-F1
#
_entry.id   AF-A0A3A3FWE3-F1
#
_cell.length_a   1.000
_cell.length_b   1.000
_cell.length_c   1.000
_cell.angle_alpha   90.00
_cell.angle_beta   90.00
_cell.angle_gamma   90.00
#
_symmetry.space_group_name_H-M   'P 1'
#
loop_
_entity.id
_entity.type
_entity.pdbx_description
1 polymer ?
#
loop_
_entity_poly.entity_id
_entity_poly.type
_entity_poly.pdbx_seq_one_letter_code
_entity_poly.pdbx_strand_id
1 'polypeptide(L)' 'MNAGTPATDGRILQSGAHLARILAVKQPDDTFEAQVYVRLTREPEVAETYIPAGVFATEDEAWQAAEARANRAFTENEF' A
#
# COMPACT_ATOMS: atom_id res chain seq x y z
N MET A 1 23.51 7.13 15.71
CA MET A 1 22.83 7.41 14.43
C MET A 1 21.99 6.18 14.12
N ASN A 2 20.71 6.19 14.49
CA ASN A 2 19.86 5.02 14.31
C ASN A 2 19.45 4.97 12.85
N ALA A 3 19.88 3.92 12.15
CA ALA A 3 19.37 3.58 10.84
C ALA A 3 17.85 3.39 10.97
N GLY A 4 17.07 4.34 10.45
CA GLY A 4 15.63 4.17 10.32
C GLY A 4 15.41 2.96 9.44
N THR A 5 14.85 1.91 10.03
CA THR A 5 14.45 0.69 9.33
C THR A 5 13.64 1.12 8.10
N PRO A 6 13.99 0.70 6.88
CA PRO A 6 13.11 0.93 5.74
C PRO A 6 11.75 0.33 6.09
N ALA A 7 10.66 1.06 5.84
CA ALA A 7 9.29 0.62 6.06
C ALA A 7 9.03 -0.67 5.25
N THR A 8 9.45 -1.80 5.81
CA THR A 8 9.29 -3.14 5.25
C THR A 8 8.02 -3.79 5.84
N ASP A 9 7.53 -3.26 6.96
CA ASP A 9 6.26 -3.64 7.58
C ASP A 9 5.09 -2.91 6.89
N GLY A 10 4.72 -3.38 5.70
CA GLY A 10 3.45 -3.02 5.07
C GLY A 10 2.26 -3.36 5.97
N ARG A 11 1.16 -2.58 5.89
CA ARG A 11 -0.09 -2.88 6.62
C ARG A 11 -1.04 -3.67 5.74
N ILE A 12 -1.74 -4.64 6.31
CA ILE A 12 -2.76 -5.41 5.60
C ILE A 12 -4.15 -4.86 5.98
N LEU A 13 -4.92 -4.49 4.97
CA LEU A 13 -6.34 -4.18 5.06
C LEU A 13 -7.13 -5.34 4.47
N GLN A 14 -8.28 -5.67 5.07
CA GLN A 14 -9.15 -6.74 4.60
C GLN A 14 -10.59 -6.26 4.50
N SER A 15 -11.25 -6.57 3.39
CA SER A 15 -12.68 -6.34 3.19
C SER A 15 -13.33 -7.57 2.56
N GLY A 16 -14.01 -8.37 3.39
CA GLY A 16 -14.60 -9.64 2.97
C GLY A 16 -13.55 -10.62 2.43
N ALA A 17 -13.66 -10.93 1.14
CA ALA A 17 -12.73 -11.81 0.42
C ALA A 17 -11.54 -11.07 -0.21
N HIS A 18 -11.41 -9.75 -0.04
CA HIS A 18 -10.31 -8.95 -0.59
C HIS A 18 -9.30 -8.60 0.49
N LEU A 19 -8.03 -8.62 0.11
CA LEU A 19 -6.89 -8.15 0.89
C LEU A 19 -6.19 -7.04 0.12
N ALA A 20 -5.76 -6.00 0.83
CA ALA A 20 -4.87 -4.98 0.31
C ALA A 20 -3.67 -4.83 1.25
N ARG A 21 -2.46 -5.04 0.72
CA ARG A 21 -1.21 -4.72 1.40
C ARG A 21 -0.79 -3.31 0.97
N ILE A 22 -0.70 -2.41 1.93
CA ILE A 22 -0.34 -1.02 1.72
C ILE A 22 1.07 -0.74 2.27
N LEU A 23 1.84 0.10 1.58
CA LEU A 23 3.17 0.52 2.00
C LEU A 23 3.37 2.02 1.75
N ALA A 24 4.16 2.65 2.61
CA ALA A 24 4.81 3.93 2.33
C ALA A 24 6.31 3.68 2.16
N VAL A 25 6.81 3.78 0.93
CA VAL A 25 8.21 3.47 0.60
C VAL A 25 8.99 4.76 0.44
N LYS A 26 9.98 4.98 1.31
CA LYS A 26 10.87 6.14 1.21
C LYS A 26 11.74 6.05 -0.04
N GLN A 27 11.75 7.12 -0.82
CA GLN A 27 12.50 7.28 -2.07
C GLN A 27 13.85 7.99 -1.83
N PRO A 28 14.79 7.93 -2.80
CA PRO A 28 16.10 8.56 -2.68
C PRO A 28 16.08 10.09 -2.59
N ASP A 29 14.97 10.73 -3.00
CA ASP A 29 14.76 12.18 -2.99
C ASP A 29 14.02 12.67 -1.72
N ASP A 30 14.01 11.84 -0.66
CA ASP A 30 13.29 12.08 0.59
C ASP A 30 11.75 12.16 0.47
N THR A 31 11.18 11.78 -0.69
CA THR A 31 9.73 11.58 -0.84
C THR A 31 9.30 10.17 -0.43
N PHE A 32 7.99 9.93 -0.37
CA PHE A 32 7.39 8.64 -0.01
C PHE A 32 6.40 8.19 -1.08
N GLU A 33 6.63 7.01 -1.64
CA GLU A 33 5.70 6.39 -2.58
C GLU A 33 4.66 5.56 -1.83
N ALA A 34 3.39 5.86 -2.09
CA ALA A 34 2.26 5.08 -1.60
C ALA A 34 1.99 3.92 -2.55
N GLN A 35 2.22 2.70 -2.07
CA GLN A 35 2.04 1.47 -2.84
C GLN A 35 0.88 0.66 -2.27
N VAL A 36 0.05 0.11 -3.16
CA VAL A 36 -1.08 -0.77 -2.79
C VAL A 36 -0.99 -2.05 -3.61
N TYR A 37 -1.14 -3.20 -2.97
CA TYR A 37 -1.13 -4.52 -3.59
C TYR A 37 -2.42 -5.23 -3.20
N VAL A 38 -3.30 -5.52 -4.16
CA VAL A 38 -4.62 -6.12 -3.91
C VAL A 38 -4.70 -7.56 -4.40
N ARG A 39 -5.40 -8.42 -3.67
CA ARG A 39 -5.70 -9.81 -4.08
C ARG A 39 -6.93 -10.36 -3.37
N LEU A 40 -7.43 -11.52 -3.80
CA LEU A 40 -8.39 -12.27 -2.99
C LEU A 40 -7.69 -13.04 -1.86
N THR A 41 -8.40 -13.25 -0.74
CA THR A 41 -7.93 -14.02 0.41
C THR A 41 -7.56 -15.46 0.06
N ARG A 42 -8.26 -16.05 -0.91
CA ARG A 42 -8.02 -17.42 -1.42
C ARG A 42 -6.86 -17.52 -2.40
N GLU A 43 -6.34 -16.39 -2.89
CA GLU A 43 -5.29 -16.35 -3.90
C GLU A 43 -3.91 -16.26 -3.23
N PRO A 44 -2.89 -16.88 -3.84
CA PRO A 44 -1.52 -16.77 -3.35
C PRO A 44 -1.00 -15.32 -3.47
N GLU A 45 0.02 -14.95 -2.69
CA GLU A 45 0.61 -13.60 -2.69
C GLU A 45 1.16 -13.19 -4.07
N VAL A 46 1.55 -14.15 -4.91
CA VAL A 46 2.00 -13.89 -6.29
C VAL A 46 0.89 -13.32 -7.20
N ALA A 47 -0.38 -13.44 -6.80
CA ALA A 47 -1.52 -12.90 -7.53
C ALA A 47 -1.86 -11.45 -7.15
N GLU A 48 -1.01 -10.77 -6.38
CA GLU A 48 -1.21 -9.36 -6.03
C GLU A 48 -1.14 -8.44 -7.26
N THR A 49 -2.21 -7.67 -7.47
CA THR A 49 -2.22 -6.56 -8.44
C THR A 49 -1.67 -5.31 -7.76
N TYR A 50 -0.58 -4.77 -8.29
CA TYR A 50 -0.01 -3.51 -7.84
C TYR A 50 -0.79 -2.31 -8.38
N ILE A 51 -1.11 -1.37 -7.50
CA ILE A 51 -1.84 -0.15 -7.76
C ILE A 51 -1.07 1.02 -7.14
N PRO A 52 -0.48 1.93 -7.94
CA PRO A 52 0.18 3.11 -7.42
C PRO A 52 -0.86 4.08 -6.83
N ALA A 53 -0.60 4.60 -5.63
CA ALA A 53 -1.43 5.61 -4.97
C ALA A 53 -0.80 7.02 -5.00
N GLY A 54 0.44 7.15 -5.48
CA GLY A 54 1.13 8.42 -5.70
C GLY A 54 2.45 8.55 -4.93
N VAL A 55 3.07 9.72 -5.05
CA VAL A 55 4.30 10.09 -4.32
C VAL A 55 4.02 11.36 -3.51
N PHE A 56 4.42 11.35 -2.25
CA PHE A 56 4.06 12.34 -1.24
C PHE A 56 5.30 12.87 -0.52
N ALA A 57 5.20 14.07 0.04
CA ALA A 57 6.31 14.70 0.75
C ALA A 57 6.56 14.08 2.12
N THR A 58 5.54 13.48 2.74
CA THR A 58 5.64 12.87 4.07
C THR A 58 5.16 11.41 4.08
N GLU A 59 5.70 10.64 5.02
CA GLU A 59 5.32 9.24 5.22
C GLU A 59 3.84 9.08 5.59
N ASP A 60 3.32 9.98 6.42
CA ASP A 60 1.92 9.97 6.87
C ASP A 60 0.95 10.20 5.70
N GLU A 61 1.24 11.15 4.82
CA GLU A 61 0.46 11.39 3.60
C GLU A 61 0.45 10.16 2.68
N ALA A 62 1.61 9.50 2.52
CA ALA A 62 1.69 8.28 1.73
C ALA A 62 0.86 7.13 2.33
N TRP A 63 0.87 6.97 3.66
CA TRP A 63 0.03 5.98 4.33
C TRP A 63 -1.46 6.27 4.16
N GLN A 64 -1.89 7.53 4.35
CA GLN A 64 -3.29 7.93 4.16
C GLN A 64 -3.74 7.72 2.71
N ALA A 65 -2.90 8.06 1.74
CA ALA A 65 -3.18 7.87 0.33
C ALA A 65 -3.27 6.38 -0.05
N ALA A 66 -2.38 5.54 0.46
CA ALA A 66 -2.41 4.10 0.23
C ALA A 66 -3.68 3.47 0.82
N GLU A 67 -4.07 3.84 2.04
CA GLU A 67 -5.31 3.39 2.68
C GLU A 67 -6.56 3.85 1.90
N ALA A 68 -6.63 5.11 1.48
CA ALA A 68 -7.73 5.62 0.68
C ALA A 68 -7.84 4.89 -0.67
N ARG A 69 -6.70 4.62 -1.33
CA ARG A 69 -6.66 3.89 -2.60
C ARG A 69 -7.08 2.43 -2.45
N ALA A 70 -6.66 1.76 -1.37
CA ALA A 70 -7.08 0.40 -1.06
C ALA A 70 -8.58 0.31 -0.80
N ASN A 71 -9.15 1.23 -0.01
CA ASN A 71 -10.59 1.29 0.24
C ASN A 71 -11.39 1.54 -1.05
N ARG A 72 -10.85 2.38 -1.95
CA ARG A 72 -11.41 2.62 -3.27
C ARG A 72 -11.40 1.35 -4.14
N ALA A 73 -10.27 0.62 -4.16
CA ALA A 73 -10.16 -0.65 -4.88
C ALA A 73 -11.17 -1.70 -4.38
N PHE A 74 -11.39 -1.78 -3.06
CA PHE A 74 -12.43 -2.65 -2.50
C PHE A 74 -13.85 -2.27 -2.93
N THR A 75 -14.13 -0.98 -3.07
CA THR A 75 -15.48 -0.47 -3.39
C THR A 75 -15.80 -0.60 -4.87
N GLU A 76 -14.84 -0.27 -5.74
CA GLU A 76 -15.04 -0.27 -7.19
C GLU A 76 -14.81 -1.65 -7.83
N ASN A 77 -14.41 -2.65 -7.05
CA ASN A 77 -13.92 -3.95 -7.54
C ASN A 77 -12.84 -3.79 -8.63
N GLU A 78 -11.99 -2.76 -8.50
CA GLU A 78 -10.84 -2.56 -9.38
C GLU A 78 -9.72 -3.54 -8.97
N PHE A 79 -9.71 -4.74 -9.57
CA PHE A 79 -8.62 -5.70 -9.49
C PHE A 79 -8.54 -6.57 -10.75
#